data_AF-A0A947HLG6-F1
#
_entry.id   AF-A0A947HLG6-F1
#
_cell.length_a   1.000
_cell.length_b   1.000
_cell.length_c   1.000
_cell.angle_alpha   90.00
_cell.angle_beta   90.00
_cell.angle_gamma   90.00
#
_symmetry.space_group_name_H-M   'P 1'
#
loop_
_entity.id
_entity.type
_entity.pdbx_description
1 polymer ?
#
loop_
_entity_poly.entity_id
_entity_poly.type
_entity_poly.pdbx_seq_one_letter_code
_entity_poly.pdbx_strand_id
1 'polypeptide(L)'
;RDTSSPINMYALGYFDGVPLPDRTIDDPRSAMPSFVYIYKRNLERTCDTREDLVDEVRITLLHELGHFLGLDEDDMERLGLD
;
A
#
# COMPACT_ATOMS: atom_id res chain seq x y z
N ARG A 1 9.31 -6.93 7.84
CA ARG A 1 8.83 -5.92 8.84
C ARG A 1 7.48 -5.51 8.29
N ASP A 2 6.40 -5.58 9.07
CA ASP A 2 5.09 -5.21 8.54
C ASP A 2 5.05 -3.68 8.26
N THR A 3 5.30 -3.32 7.00
CA THR A 3 5.32 -1.96 6.48
C THR A 3 3.91 -1.39 6.34
N SER A 4 2.90 -2.26 6.32
CA SER A 4 1.48 -1.92 6.19
C SER A 4 0.84 -1.39 7.49
N SER A 5 1.58 -1.36 8.62
CA SER A 5 1.03 -0.79 9.85
C SER A 5 0.92 0.74 9.75
N PRO A 6 -0.26 1.35 10.01
CA PRO A 6 -0.43 2.80 9.98
C PRO A 6 0.34 3.52 11.11
N ILE A 7 0.89 2.76 12.07
CA ILE A 7 1.71 3.26 13.19
C ILE A 7 3.21 3.23 12.83
N ASN A 8 3.58 2.63 11.70
CA ASN A 8 4.95 2.61 11.24
C ASN A 8 5.34 3.99 10.68
N MET A 9 6.22 4.69 11.42
CA MET A 9 6.68 6.03 11.07
C MET A 9 7.45 6.09 9.74
N TYR A 10 7.88 4.94 9.22
CA TYR A 10 8.63 4.79 7.98
C TYR A 10 7.80 4.23 6.82
N ALA A 11 6.51 3.96 7.01
CA ALA A 11 5.65 3.51 5.92
C ALA A 11 5.63 4.54 4.78
N LEU A 12 5.61 4.06 3.54
CA LEU A 12 5.51 4.90 2.34
C LEU A 12 4.05 5.02 1.88
N GLY A 13 3.26 3.97 2.08
CA GLY A 13 1.83 3.90 1.83
C GLY A 13 1.07 3.18 2.95
N TYR A 14 -0.25 3.18 2.84
CA TYR A 14 -1.14 2.36 3.67
C TYR A 14 -2.48 2.12 2.99
N PHE A 15 -2.85 0.86 2.80
CA PHE A 15 -4.20 0.43 2.44
C PHE A 15 -5.11 0.35 3.67
N ASP A 16 -6.18 1.16 3.68
CA ASP A 16 -7.25 1.08 4.67
C ASP A 16 -8.52 0.53 4.03
N GLY A 17 -8.86 -0.72 4.36
CA GLY A 17 -10.06 -1.35 3.85
C GLY A 17 -10.10 -2.86 4.09
N VAL A 18 -11.15 -3.48 3.58
CA VAL A 18 -11.26 -4.94 3.47
C VAL A 18 -10.70 -5.35 2.10
N PRO A 19 -9.68 -6.23 2.04
CA PRO A 19 -9.19 -6.80 0.79
C PRO A 19 -10.34 -7.38 -0.03
N LEU A 20 -10.27 -7.22 -1.35
CA LEU A 20 -11.34 -7.61 -2.26
C LEU A 20 -11.75 -9.09 -2.13
N PRO A 21 -10.84 -10.06 -1.96
CA PRO A 21 -11.22 -11.47 -1.75
C PRO A 21 -11.94 -11.72 -0.43
N ASP A 22 -11.71 -10.87 0.56
CA ASP A 22 -12.25 -11.01 1.92
C ASP A 22 -13.58 -10.26 2.11
N ARG A 23 -14.05 -9.54 1.08
CA ARG A 23 -15.31 -8.79 1.16
C ARG A 23 -16.51 -9.72 1.19
N THR A 24 -17.40 -9.51 2.15
CA THR A 24 -18.66 -10.25 2.26
C THR A 24 -19.88 -9.32 2.39
N ILE A 25 -21.07 -9.85 2.12
CA ILE A 25 -22.32 -9.06 2.18
C ILE A 25 -22.72 -8.77 3.63
N ASP A 26 -22.39 -9.69 4.53
CA ASP A 26 -22.72 -9.65 5.96
C ASP A 26 -21.74 -8.83 6.80
N ASP A 27 -20.56 -8.48 6.27
CA ASP A 27 -19.62 -7.57 6.90
C ASP A 27 -19.88 -6.10 6.52
N PRO A 28 -20.32 -5.23 7.45
CA PRO A 28 -20.54 -3.82 7.17
C PRO A 28 -19.28 -3.07 6.71
N ARG A 29 -18.07 -3.53 7.07
CA ARG A 29 -16.82 -2.89 6.62
C ARG A 29 -16.59 -3.09 5.12
N SER A 30 -17.06 -4.20 4.55
CA SER A 30 -17.00 -4.48 3.12
C SER A 30 -17.82 -3.50 2.27
N ALA A 31 -18.81 -2.82 2.87
CA ALA A 31 -19.59 -1.77 2.23
C ALA A 31 -18.94 -0.37 2.37
N MET A 32 -17.89 -0.22 3.17
CA MET A 32 -17.16 1.03 3.28
C MET A 32 -16.19 1.21 2.10
N PRO A 33 -15.95 2.45 1.66
CA PRO A 33 -14.91 2.73 0.69
C PRO A 33 -13.55 2.31 1.26
N SER A 34 -12.69 1.80 0.39
CA SER A 34 -11.28 1.59 0.72
C SER A 34 -10.45 2.82 0.34
N PHE A 35 -9.40 3.08 1.08
CA PHE A 35 -8.48 4.18 0.85
C PHE A 35 -7.05 3.67 0.70
N VAL A 36 -6.30 4.29 -0.20
CA VAL A 36 -4.85 4.17 -0.23
C VAL A 36 -4.28 5.52 0.18
N TYR A 37 -3.54 5.52 1.28
CA TYR A 37 -2.81 6.67 1.77
C TYR A 37 -1.38 6.65 1.24
N ILE A 38 -0.89 7.80 0.80
CA ILE A 38 0.48 7.96 0.29
C ILE A 38 1.18 9.02 1.15
N TYR A 39 2.30 8.65 1.76
CA TYR A 39 3.01 9.50 2.71
C TYR A 39 4.13 10.29 2.04
N LYS A 40 3.75 11.40 1.40
CA LYS A 40 4.65 12.29 0.64
C LYS A 40 6.00 12.56 1.33
N ARG A 41 6.02 12.96 2.60
CA ARG A 41 7.28 13.28 3.30
C ARG A 41 8.17 12.08 3.55
N ASN A 42 7.61 10.88 3.65
CA ASN A 42 8.40 9.67 3.84
C ASN A 42 9.05 9.27 2.51
N LEU A 43 8.28 9.31 1.41
CA LEU A 43 8.79 9.12 0.05
C LEU A 43 9.88 10.13 -0.33
N GLU A 44 9.67 11.42 -0.04
CA GLU A 44 10.68 12.46 -0.30
C GLU A 44 11.98 12.27 0.50
N ARG A 45 11.99 11.45 1.56
CA ARG A 45 13.20 11.12 2.34
C ARG A 45 13.94 9.91 1.79
N THR A 46 13.31 9.09 0.96
CA THR A 46 13.91 7.90 0.36
C THR A 46 14.42 8.14 -1.06
N CYS A 47 14.07 9.28 -1.67
CA CYS A 47 14.36 9.60 -3.06
C CYS A 47 15.29 10.82 -3.19
N ASP A 48 16.26 10.75 -4.10
CA ASP A 48 17.20 11.85 -4.36
C ASP A 48 16.73 12.78 -5.50
N THR A 49 15.99 12.23 -6.48
CA THR A 49 15.49 12.98 -7.63
C THR A 49 13.96 12.94 -7.74
N ARG A 50 13.43 13.77 -8.64
CA ARG A 50 11.99 13.76 -8.93
C ARG A 50 11.57 12.50 -9.67
N GLU A 51 12.43 12.01 -10.55
CA GLU A 51 12.25 10.77 -11.28
C GLU A 51 12.15 9.60 -10.30
N ASP A 52 13.09 9.49 -9.34
CA ASP A 52 13.05 8.47 -8.28
C ASP A 52 11.75 8.55 -7.48
N LEU A 53 11.33 9.77 -7.11
CA LEU A 53 10.09 9.97 -6.36
C LEU A 53 8.85 9.50 -7.12
N VAL A 54 8.80 9.70 -8.44
CA VAL A 54 7.67 9.25 -9.27
C VAL A 54 7.63 7.72 -9.33
N ASP A 55 8.79 7.08 -9.50
CA ASP A 55 8.90 5.64 -9.54
C ASP A 55 8.56 5.01 -8.17
N GLU A 56 9.03 5.61 -7.07
CA GLU A 56 8.73 5.17 -5.71
C GLU A 56 7.24 5.31 -5.36
N VAL A 57 6.60 6.43 -5.75
CA VAL A 57 5.15 6.60 -5.62
C VAL A 57 4.41 5.52 -6.39
N ARG A 58 4.88 5.17 -7.59
CA ARG A 58 4.27 4.12 -8.41
C ARG A 58 4.41 2.76 -7.74
N ILE A 59 5.60 2.40 -7.25
CA ILE A 59 5.86 1.15 -6.54
C ILE A 59 4.93 1.06 -5.32
N THR A 60 4.97 2.07 -4.45
CA THR A 60 4.14 2.14 -3.24
C THR A 60 2.65 1.99 -3.58
N LEU A 61 2.14 2.70 -4.60
CA LEU A 61 0.73 2.60 -4.97
C LEU A 61 0.36 1.20 -5.47
N LEU A 62 1.23 0.56 -6.25
CA LEU A 62 1.00 -0.79 -6.77
C LEU A 62 1.08 -1.83 -5.64
N HIS A 63 1.96 -1.65 -4.66
CA HIS A 63 2.02 -2.47 -3.44
C HIS A 63 0.68 -2.41 -2.70
N GLU A 64 0.20 -1.22 -2.37
CA GLU A 64 -1.07 -1.07 -1.63
C GLU A 64 -2.28 -1.57 -2.44
N LEU A 65 -2.25 -1.45 -3.78
CA LEU A 65 -3.25 -2.05 -4.64
C LEU A 65 -3.15 -3.59 -4.63
N GLY A 66 -1.94 -4.14 -4.52
CA GLY A 66 -1.71 -5.56 -4.30
C GLY A 66 -2.43 -6.06 -3.05
N HIS A 67 -2.26 -5.37 -1.92
CA HIS A 67 -2.99 -5.69 -0.69
C HIS A 67 -4.50 -5.57 -0.84
N PHE A 68 -5.00 -4.55 -1.54
CA PHE A 68 -6.41 -4.47 -1.87
C PHE A 68 -6.89 -5.70 -2.67
N LEU A 69 -6.07 -6.24 -3.56
CA LEU A 69 -6.38 -7.44 -4.34
C LEU A 69 -6.17 -8.74 -3.54
N GLY A 70 -5.67 -8.67 -2.30
CA GLY A 70 -5.39 -9.82 -1.45
C GLY A 70 -4.05 -10.51 -1.72
N LEU A 71 -3.10 -9.79 -2.33
CA LEU A 71 -1.72 -10.25 -2.48
C LEU A 71 -0.93 -9.98 -1.21
N ASP A 72 -0.01 -10.90 -0.89
CA ASP A 72 0.86 -10.83 0.27
C ASP A 72 2.24 -10.23 -0.08
N GLU A 73 3.13 -10.17 0.91
CA GLU A 73 4.48 -9.61 0.75
C GLU A 73 5.34 -10.45 -0.20
N ASP A 74 5.19 -11.78 -0.21
CA ASP A 74 5.94 -12.67 -1.11
C ASP A 74 5.54 -12.41 -2.58
N ASP A 75 4.27 -12.09 -2.82
CA ASP A 75 3.80 -11.62 -4.12
C ASP A 75 4.41 -10.27 -4.53
N MET A 76 4.60 -9.34 -3.59
CA MET A 76 5.20 -8.03 -3.88
C MET A 76 6.66 -8.18 -4.28
N GLU A 77 7.44 -8.97 -3.54
CA GLU A 77 8.84 -9.27 -3.87
C GLU A 77 8.93 -9.91 -5.26
N ARG A 78 8.04 -10.88 -5.57
CA ARG A 78 8.00 -11.54 -6.88
C ARG A 78 7.66 -10.57 -8.03
N LEU A 79 6.88 -9.53 -7.76
CA LEU A 79 6.49 -8.51 -8.74
C LEU A 79 7.50 -7.34 -8.83
N GLY A 80 8.50 -7.30 -7.93
CA GLY A 80 9.45 -6.20 -7.82
C GLY A 80 8.81 -4.92 -7.29
N LEU A 81 7.95 -5.06 -6.28
CA LEU A 81 7.20 -3.97 -5.66
C LEU A 81 7.54 -3.78 -4.16
N ASP A 82 8.64 -4.38 -3.67
CA ASP A 82 9.08 -4.32 -2.27
C ASP A 82 9.93 -3.08 -1.91
#